data_AF-V7FBV8-F1
#
_entry.id   AF-V7FBV8-F1
#
_cell.length_a   1.000
_cell.length_b   1.000
_cell.length_c   1.000
_cell.angle_alpha   90.00
_cell.angle_beta   90.00
_cell.angle_gamma   90.00
#
_symmetry.space_group_name_H-M   'P 1'
#
loop_
_entity.id
_entity.type
_entity.pdbx_description
1 polymer ?
#
loop_
_entity_poly.entity_id
_entity_poly.type
_entity_poly.pdbx_seq_one_letter_code
_entity_poly.pdbx_strand_id
1 'polypeptide(L)'
;MEGYRGSKLLDYPALFSARPLANNPAADTLVRELARIDGTSITDAVIVALRETIRNRMNKESPRETAKKILVKHGLSFQPGRKPVQPEAYHELDHDLTGGDE
;
A
#
# COMPACT_ATOMS: atom_id res chain seq x y z
N MET A 1 14.07 38.49 24.18
CA MET A 1 13.76 37.86 22.88
C MET A 1 15.07 37.78 22.11
N GLU A 2 15.74 36.63 22.11
CA GLU A 2 16.82 36.36 21.16
C GLU A 2 16.84 34.83 20.98
N GLY A 3 15.97 34.38 20.08
CA GLY A 3 15.71 32.97 19.83
C GLY A 3 16.67 32.42 18.78
N TYR A 4 17.17 31.22 19.06
CA TYR A 4 17.61 30.22 18.08
C TYR A 4 18.78 30.60 17.15
N ARG A 5 20.00 30.41 17.69
CA ARG A 5 21.10 29.85 16.90
C ARG A 5 20.70 28.46 16.41
N GLY A 6 20.72 28.24 15.10
CA GLY A 6 20.76 26.89 14.54
C GLY A 6 19.93 26.67 13.29
N SER A 7 20.36 27.21 12.17
CA SER A 7 20.11 26.56 10.87
C SER A 7 21.47 26.11 10.33
N LYS A 8 21.92 24.95 10.81
CA LYS A 8 22.81 24.12 10.01
C LYS A 8 22.10 23.90 8.69
N LEU A 9 22.61 24.55 7.65
CA LEU A 9 22.48 24.10 6.28
C LEU A 9 22.75 22.60 6.31
N LEU A 10 21.70 21.78 6.24
CA LEU A 10 21.87 20.37 5.96
C LEU A 10 22.32 20.32 4.51
N ASP A 11 23.63 20.43 4.36
CA ASP A 11 24.36 19.93 3.22
C ASP A 11 24.02 18.44 3.14
N TYR A 12 22.98 18.10 2.38
CA TYR A 12 22.56 16.73 2.15
C TYR A 12 23.60 16.11 1.22
N PRO A 13 24.56 15.32 1.75
CA PRO A 13 25.61 14.81 0.92
C PRO A 13 25.05 13.60 0.16
N ALA A 14 24.95 13.72 -1.16
CA ALA A 14 25.25 12.64 -2.10
C ALA A 14 24.69 11.21 -1.82
N LEU A 15 23.48 11.05 -1.24
CA LEU A 15 22.90 9.72 -1.01
C LEU A 15 21.97 9.21 -2.11
N PHE A 16 21.85 9.92 -3.22
CA PHE A 16 21.16 9.40 -4.41
C PHE A 16 22.07 9.55 -5.64
N SER A 17 23.22 8.89 -5.60
CA SER A 17 23.76 8.30 -6.82
C SER A 17 22.71 7.29 -7.31
N ALA A 18 21.71 7.77 -8.04
CA ALA A 18 20.84 6.95 -8.86
C ALA A 18 21.75 6.30 -9.91
N ARG A 19 22.38 5.16 -9.55
CA ARG A 19 22.94 4.29 -10.56
C ARG A 19 21.77 3.95 -11.48
N PRO A 20 21.85 4.25 -12.78
CA PRO A 20 20.81 3.80 -13.70
C PRO A 20 20.65 2.28 -13.53
N LEU A 21 19.42 1.80 -13.59
CA LEU A 21 19.07 0.37 -13.61
C LEU A 21 19.88 -0.41 -14.66
N ALA A 22 20.45 0.30 -15.64
CA ALA A 22 21.29 -0.17 -16.74
C ALA A 22 22.37 -1.20 -16.37
N ASN A 23 22.86 -1.24 -15.13
CA ASN A 23 23.92 -2.19 -14.74
C ASN A 23 23.43 -3.41 -13.93
N ASN A 24 22.11 -3.62 -13.79
CA ASN A 24 21.57 -4.81 -13.14
C ASN A 24 20.61 -5.57 -14.09
N PRO A 25 21.04 -6.71 -14.65
CA PRO A 25 20.23 -7.45 -15.61
C PRO A 25 18.93 -8.00 -15.01
N ALA A 26 18.91 -8.31 -13.71
CA ALA A 26 17.69 -8.75 -13.05
C ALA A 26 16.67 -7.60 -12.92
N ALA A 27 17.15 -6.38 -12.65
CA ALA A 27 16.28 -5.22 -12.56
C ALA A 27 15.70 -4.83 -13.93
N ASP A 28 16.51 -4.89 -14.99
CA ASP A 28 16.05 -4.65 -16.37
C ASP A 28 14.98 -5.67 -16.79
N THR A 29 15.18 -6.97 -16.51
CA THR A 29 14.18 -8.02 -16.79
C THR A 29 12.84 -7.74 -16.10
N LEU A 30 12.86 -7.45 -14.79
CA LEU A 30 11.64 -7.21 -14.01
C LEU A 30 10.87 -5.98 -14.51
N VAL A 31 11.57 -4.90 -14.85
CA VAL A 31 10.93 -3.68 -15.34
C VAL A 31 10.34 -3.89 -16.74
N ARG A 32 11.05 -4.62 -17.62
CA ARG A 32 10.53 -4.96 -18.95
C ARG A 32 9.29 -5.84 -18.86
N GLU A 33 9.30 -6.82 -17.96
CA GLU A 33 8.14 -7.67 -17.73
C GLU A 33 6.94 -6.87 -17.25
N LEU A 34 7.14 -5.98 -16.26
CA LEU A 34 6.07 -5.12 -15.76
C LEU A 34 5.54 -4.17 -16.85
N ALA A 35 6.42 -3.52 -17.60
CA ALA A 35 6.04 -2.67 -18.72
C ALA A 35 5.21 -3.43 -19.78
N ARG A 36 5.57 -4.70 -20.03
CA ARG A 36 4.82 -5.58 -20.95
C ARG A 36 3.43 -5.94 -20.40
N ILE A 37 3.33 -6.23 -19.10
CA ILE A 37 2.05 -6.56 -18.44
C ILE A 37 1.12 -5.33 -18.45
N ASP A 38 1.65 -4.17 -18.09
CA ASP A 38 0.87 -2.94 -17.93
C ASP A 38 0.64 -2.22 -19.28
N GLY A 39 1.36 -2.62 -20.34
CA GLY A 39 1.30 -1.97 -21.64
C GLY A 39 1.86 -0.55 -21.65
N THR A 40 2.79 -0.24 -20.75
CA THR A 40 3.33 1.11 -20.53
C THR A 40 4.80 1.22 -20.94
N SER A 41 5.36 2.43 -20.88
CA SER A 41 6.80 2.61 -21.02
C SER A 41 7.56 1.98 -19.84
N ILE A 42 8.84 1.67 -20.07
CA ILE A 42 9.77 1.20 -19.02
C ILE A 42 9.80 2.19 -17.84
N THR A 43 9.84 3.49 -18.13
CA THR A 43 9.88 4.54 -17.10
C THR A 43 8.59 4.56 -16.27
N ASP A 44 7.44 4.44 -16.90
CA ASP A 44 6.15 4.40 -16.19
C ASP A 44 6.04 3.15 -15.31
N ALA A 45 6.47 1.99 -15.83
CA ALA A 45 6.49 0.75 -15.08
C ALA A 45 7.36 0.87 -13.81
N VAL A 46 8.53 1.51 -13.89
CA VAL A 46 9.39 1.78 -12.71
C VAL A 46 8.66 2.65 -11.69
N ILE A 47 8.03 3.74 -12.14
CA ILE A 47 7.33 4.67 -11.25
C ILE A 47 6.16 3.96 -10.55
N VAL A 48 5.39 3.16 -11.28
CA VAL A 48 4.27 2.36 -10.74
C VAL A 48 4.78 1.35 -9.72
N ALA A 49 5.78 0.54 -10.07
CA ALA A 49 6.38 -0.45 -9.18
C ALA A 49 6.85 0.15 -7.85
N LEU A 50 7.55 1.29 -7.91
CA LEU A 50 8.07 1.96 -6.72
C LEU A 50 6.96 2.56 -5.87
N ARG A 51 5.98 3.22 -6.50
CA ARG A 51 4.81 3.76 -5.78
C ARG A 51 4.04 2.65 -5.08
N GLU A 52 3.80 1.54 -5.75
CA GLU A 52 3.08 0.40 -5.19
C GLU A 52 3.90 -0.28 -4.09
N THR A 53 5.22 -0.41 -4.26
CA THR A 53 6.11 -0.96 -3.23
C THR A 53 6.12 -0.09 -1.97
N ILE A 54 6.22 1.24 -2.12
CA ILE A 54 6.16 2.18 -0.99
C ILE A 54 4.78 2.09 -0.34
N ARG A 55 3.71 2.12 -1.14
CA ARG A 55 2.34 1.97 -0.65
C ARG A 55 2.15 0.67 0.11
N ASN A 56 2.62 -0.46 -0.40
CA ASN A 56 2.51 -1.76 0.26
C ASN A 56 3.31 -1.80 1.57
N ARG A 57 4.47 -1.12 1.63
CA ARG A 57 5.24 -0.98 2.87
C ARG A 57 4.58 -0.04 3.88
N MET A 58 3.95 1.04 3.41
CA MET A 58 3.23 2.02 4.25
C MET A 58 1.88 1.49 4.73
N ASN A 59 1.18 0.77 3.86
CA ASN A 59 -0.12 0.13 4.08
C ASN A 59 0.05 -1.32 4.52
N LYS A 60 1.09 -1.62 5.31
CA LYS A 60 1.14 -2.82 6.15
C LYS A 60 0.10 -2.74 7.29
N GLU A 61 -1.05 -2.14 6.98
CA GLU A 61 -2.25 -2.03 7.77
C GLU A 61 -2.84 -3.44 7.81
N SER A 62 -2.88 -4.03 8.99
CA SER A 62 -3.50 -5.33 9.18
C SER A 62 -4.97 -5.25 8.74
N PRO A 63 -5.57 -6.36 8.26
CA PRO A 63 -7.01 -6.38 7.94
C PRO A 63 -7.90 -5.83 9.07
N ARG A 64 -7.45 -5.98 10.32
CA ARG A 64 -8.09 -5.42 11.51
C ARG A 64 -8.03 -3.90 11.57
N GLU A 65 -6.91 -3.28 11.23
CA GLU A 65 -6.76 -1.82 11.22
C GLU A 65 -7.58 -1.20 10.09
N THR A 66 -7.57 -1.80 8.89
CA THR A 66 -8.42 -1.39 7.78
C THR A 66 -9.90 -1.46 8.16
N ALA A 67 -10.34 -2.57 8.76
CA ALA A 67 -11.71 -2.72 9.22
C ALA A 67 -12.05 -1.74 10.36
N LYS A 68 -11.10 -1.42 11.26
CA LYS A 68 -11.28 -0.38 12.27
C LYS A 68 -11.52 0.99 11.64
N LYS A 69 -10.75 1.35 10.62
CA LYS A 69 -10.90 2.62 9.89
C LYS A 69 -12.25 2.72 9.19
N ILE A 70 -12.71 1.64 8.57
CA ILE A 70 -14.05 1.57 7.96
C ILE A 70 -15.13 1.81 9.02
N LEU A 71 -15.08 1.10 10.16
CA LEU A 71 -16.05 1.28 11.24
C LEU A 71 -16.09 2.73 11.74
N VAL A 72 -14.93 3.34 11.99
CA VAL A 72 -14.84 4.74 12.46
C VAL A 72 -15.48 5.71 11.46
N LYS A 73 -15.32 5.50 10.15
CA LYS A 73 -15.96 6.32 9.11
C LYS A 73 -17.49 6.32 9.22
N HIS A 74 -18.07 5.24 9.75
CA HIS A 74 -19.51 5.08 9.95
C HIS A 74 -19.95 5.35 11.41
N GLY A 75 -19.07 5.90 12.26
CA GLY A 75 -19.37 6.14 13.68
C GLY A 75 -19.44 4.87 14.52
N LEU A 76 -18.86 3.76 14.04
CA LEU A 76 -18.86 2.44 14.68
C LEU A 76 -17.48 2.09 15.23
N SER A 77 -17.43 1.08 16.11
CA SER A 77 -16.18 0.54 16.66
C SER A 77 -16.30 -0.97 16.94
N PHE A 78 -15.17 -1.68 16.98
CA PHE A 78 -15.19 -3.08 17.43
C PHE A 78 -15.62 -3.21 18.89
N GLN A 79 -16.52 -4.13 19.16
CA GLN A 79 -16.83 -4.51 20.53
C GLN A 79 -15.66 -5.27 21.18
N PRO A 80 -15.34 -5.00 22.45
CA PRO A 80 -14.31 -5.74 23.18
C PRO A 80 -14.72 -7.20 23.34
N GLY A 81 -13.76 -8.12 23.24
CA GLY A 81 -14.02 -9.55 23.44
C GLY A 81 -14.85 -10.23 22.35
N ARG A 82 -15.02 -9.59 21.17
CA ARG A 82 -15.72 -10.21 20.04
C ARG A 82 -15.15 -11.60 19.74
N LYS A 83 -16.04 -12.57 19.56
CA LYS A 83 -15.67 -13.90 19.07
C LYS A 83 -15.90 -13.95 17.56
N PRO A 84 -15.11 -14.74 16.81
CA PRO A 84 -15.43 -15.04 15.42
C PRO A 84 -16.87 -15.56 15.35
N VAL A 85 -17.62 -15.11 14.33
CA VAL A 85 -18.92 -15.71 14.03
C VAL A 85 -18.70 -17.16 13.59
N GLN A 86 -19.74 -17.99 13.75
CA GLN A 86 -19.69 -19.36 13.25
C GLN A 86 -19.51 -19.35 11.72
N PRO A 87 -18.79 -20.32 11.13
CA PRO A 87 -18.59 -20.39 9.68
C PRO A 87 -19.89 -20.28 8.88
N GLU A 88 -20.97 -20.91 9.36
CA GLU A 88 -22.28 -20.91 8.72
C GLU A 88 -22.88 -19.50 8.53
N ALA A 89 -22.56 -18.56 9.43
CA ALA A 89 -23.03 -17.18 9.32
C ALA A 89 -22.47 -16.46 8.07
N TYR A 90 -21.34 -16.93 7.52
CA TYR A 90 -20.83 -16.41 6.25
C TYR A 90 -21.60 -16.96 5.04
N HIS A 91 -22.17 -18.16 5.12
CA HIS A 91 -22.99 -18.75 4.05
C HIS A 91 -24.33 -18.01 3.92
N GLU A 92 -24.96 -17.64 5.04
CA GLU A 92 -26.18 -16.82 5.04
C GLU A 92 -25.95 -15.44 4.39
N LEU A 93 -24.82 -14.79 4.69
CA LEU A 93 -24.48 -13.49 4.08
C LEU A 93 -24.21 -13.59 2.57
N ASP A 94 -23.68 -14.72 2.09
CA ASP A 94 -23.39 -14.92 0.67
C ASP A 94 -24.68 -14.98 -0.17
N HIS A 95 -25.75 -15.57 0.38
CA HIS A 95 -27.08 -15.57 -0.23
C HIS A 95 -27.70 -14.17 -0.33
N ASP A 96 -27.49 -13.31 0.68
CA ASP A 96 -28.02 -11.94 0.69
C ASP A 96 -27.26 -11.00 -0.26
N LEU A 97 -25.96 -11.23 -0.46
CA LEU A 97 -25.11 -10.38 -1.30
C LEU A 97 -25.16 -10.75 -2.78
N THR A 98 -25.54 -11.99 -3.11
CA THR A 98 -25.63 -12.47 -4.49
C THR A 98 -26.96 -12.19 -5.15
N GLY A 99 -27.95 -11.67 -4.41
CA GLY A 99 -29.27 -11.33 -4.94
C GLY A 99 -29.91 -12.57 -5.55
N GLY A 100 -30.56 -13.39 -4.71
CA GLY A 100 -31.36 -14.51 -5.20
C GLY A 100 -32.24 -14.06 -6.35
N ASP A 101 -32.04 -14.68 -7.51
CA ASP A 101 -32.87 -14.53 -8.69
C ASP A 101 -34.32 -14.93 -8.33
N GLU A 102 -35.16 -13.95 -8.01
CA GLU A 102 -36.62 -14.03 -8.09
C GLU A 102 -37.15 -12.99 -9.08
#